data_AF-A0A2E2N6Z8-F1
#
_entry.id   AF-A0A2E2N6Z8-F1
#
_cell.length_a   1.000
_cell.length_b   1.000
_cell.length_c   1.000
_cell.angle_alpha   90.00
_cell.angle_beta   90.00
_cell.angle_gamma   90.00
#
_symmetry.space_group_name_H-M   'P 1'
#
loop_
_entity.id
_entity.type
_entity.pdbx_description
1 polymer ?
#
loop_
_entity_poly.entity_id
_entity_poly.type
_entity_poly.pdbx_seq_one_letter_code
_entity_poly.pdbx_strand_id
1 'polypeptide(L)'
;MPASPRLQTIIRLTETLHLAALGVWLGAVVMAGATAGIVFGAARELDPTLATYASYDGSHADLAAGFVQNRVFLAADAVQFAAAALTLITLIARILMGLPLRRWSTGLRLAFFGLALGLVSYWLMVLGPQMQTEITAYWAAAAAGENDAAATALAAFEEHHEPARSALGAIALAVTATLGAAGFSATAGPRVEDRPPRPEANAPSLETPRLARGAR
;
A
#
# COMPACT_ATOMS: atom_id res chain seq x y z
N MET A 1 3.54 -25.29 -23.78
CA MET A 1 2.47 -24.84 -24.69
C MET A 1 2.13 -23.39 -24.36
N PRO A 2 1.97 -22.50 -25.35
CA PRO A 2 1.57 -21.12 -25.09
C PRO A 2 0.18 -21.08 -24.43
N ALA A 3 -0.01 -20.17 -23.46
CA ALA A 3 -1.30 -19.96 -22.81
C ALA A 3 -2.37 -19.56 -23.84
N SER A 4 -3.61 -20.05 -23.65
CA SER A 4 -4.73 -19.67 -24.50
C SER A 4 -4.96 -18.15 -24.45
N PRO A 5 -5.51 -17.53 -25.52
CA PRO A 5 -5.75 -16.08 -25.54
C PRO A 5 -6.59 -15.60 -24.35
N ARG A 6 -7.58 -16.40 -23.93
CA ARG A 6 -8.41 -16.12 -22.74
C ARG A 6 -7.60 -16.06 -21.45
N LEU A 7 -6.70 -17.02 -21.24
CA LEU A 7 -5.82 -17.05 -20.06
C LEU A 7 -4.88 -15.84 -20.04
N GLN A 8 -4.35 -15.42 -21.18
CA GLN A 8 -3.51 -14.22 -21.28
C GLN A 8 -4.28 -12.95 -20.88
N THR A 9 -5.52 -12.81 -21.33
CA THR A 9 -6.39 -11.68 -20.93
C THR A 9 -6.64 -11.66 -19.42
N ILE A 10 -6.94 -12.82 -18.82
CA ILE A 10 -7.15 -12.95 -17.37
C ILE A 10 -5.88 -12.54 -16.61
N ILE A 11 -4.71 -13.04 -17.02
CA ILE A 11 -3.42 -12.70 -16.41
C ILE A 11 -3.20 -11.18 -16.42
N ARG A 12 -3.43 -10.52 -17.55
CA ARG A 12 -3.27 -9.08 -17.68
C ARG A 12 -4.23 -8.32 -16.78
N LEU A 13 -5.51 -8.72 -16.77
CA LEU A 13 -6.52 -8.09 -15.91
C LEU A 13 -6.16 -8.22 -14.43
N THR A 14 -5.74 -9.41 -13.99
CA THR A 14 -5.30 -9.65 -12.61
C THR A 14 -4.08 -8.79 -12.24
N GLU A 15 -3.11 -8.65 -13.14
CA GLU A 15 -1.94 -7.79 -12.91
C GLU A 15 -2.33 -6.31 -12.83
N THR A 16 -3.20 -5.83 -13.72
CA THR A 16 -3.71 -4.46 -13.68
C THR A 16 -4.45 -4.16 -12.37
N LEU A 17 -5.34 -5.07 -11.94
CA LEU A 17 -6.06 -4.93 -10.66
C LEU A 17 -5.09 -4.93 -9.47
N HIS A 18 -4.05 -5.77 -9.50
CA HIS A 18 -3.04 -5.80 -8.46
C HIS A 18 -2.29 -4.47 -8.33
N LEU A 19 -1.82 -3.91 -9.45
CA LEU A 19 -1.11 -2.63 -9.49
C LEU A 19 -2.03 -1.47 -9.06
N ALA A 20 -3.29 -1.48 -9.51
CA ALA A 20 -4.27 -0.49 -9.10
C ALA A 20 -4.56 -0.55 -7.59
N ALA A 21 -4.70 -1.75 -7.02
CA ALA A 21 -4.93 -1.94 -5.59
C ALA A 21 -3.75 -1.41 -4.76
N LEU A 22 -2.50 -1.72 -5.15
CA LEU A 22 -1.30 -1.17 -4.51
C LEU A 22 -1.23 0.36 -4.62
N GLY A 23 -1.58 0.93 -5.78
CA GLY A 23 -1.63 2.38 -5.98
C GLY A 23 -2.67 3.07 -5.09
N VAL A 24 -3.87 2.49 -4.99
CA VAL A 24 -4.93 2.99 -4.09
C VAL A 24 -4.50 2.88 -2.62
N TRP A 25 -3.88 1.75 -2.24
CA TRP A 25 -3.36 1.58 -0.88
C TRP A 25 -2.32 2.65 -0.54
N LEU A 26 -1.31 2.84 -1.39
CA LEU A 26 -0.29 3.87 -1.19
C LEU A 26 -0.91 5.27 -1.09
N GLY A 27 -1.82 5.59 -2.02
CA GLY A 27 -2.52 6.86 -2.05
C GLY A 27 -3.28 7.14 -0.74
N ALA A 28 -3.99 6.15 -0.21
CA ALA A 28 -4.73 6.30 1.05
C ALA A 28 -3.81 6.65 2.22
N VAL A 29 -2.68 5.93 2.38
CA VAL A 29 -1.73 6.15 3.48
C VAL A 29 -1.07 7.54 3.37
N VAL A 30 -0.60 7.90 2.18
CA VAL A 30 0.07 9.19 1.95
C VAL A 30 -0.91 10.35 2.13
N MET A 31 -2.12 10.25 1.59
CA MET A 31 -3.12 11.31 1.72
C MET A 31 -3.61 11.49 3.15
N ALA A 32 -3.72 10.42 3.94
CA ALA A 32 -4.05 10.53 5.36
C ALA A 32 -3.00 11.36 6.12
N GLY A 33 -1.72 11.10 5.90
CA GLY A 33 -0.62 11.88 6.50
C GLY A 33 -0.55 13.33 6.01
N ALA A 34 -0.73 13.56 4.70
CA ALA A 34 -0.77 14.91 4.13
C ALA A 34 -1.94 15.73 4.67
N THR A 35 -3.13 15.11 4.79
CA THR A 35 -4.32 15.74 5.34
C THR A 35 -4.11 16.15 6.80
N ALA A 36 -3.42 15.33 7.60
CA ALA A 36 -3.09 15.68 8.98
C ALA A 36 -2.29 16.99 9.05
N GLY A 37 -1.22 17.11 8.26
CA GLY A 37 -0.41 18.33 8.23
C GLY A 37 -1.21 19.58 7.86
N ILE A 38 -2.11 19.46 6.87
CA ILE A 38 -2.97 20.56 6.41
C ILE A 38 -4.00 20.94 7.47
N VAL A 39 -4.72 19.96 8.02
CA VAL A 39 -5.82 20.19 8.97
C VAL A 39 -5.29 20.76 10.28
N PHE A 40 -4.22 20.20 10.85
CA PHE A 40 -3.61 20.74 12.07
C PHE A 40 -3.01 22.13 11.83
N GLY A 41 -2.37 22.37 10.68
CA GLY A 41 -1.85 23.68 10.32
C GLY A 41 -2.95 24.74 10.23
N ALA A 42 -4.02 24.45 9.47
CA ALA A 42 -5.14 25.36 9.30
C ALA A 42 -5.90 25.62 10.60
N ALA A 43 -6.11 24.59 11.44
CA ALA A 43 -6.79 24.78 12.72
C ALA A 43 -6.00 25.69 13.66
N ARG A 44 -4.67 25.54 13.72
CA ARG A 44 -3.80 26.42 14.53
C ARG A 44 -3.76 27.85 14.02
N GLU A 45 -3.84 28.05 12.70
CA GLU A 45 -3.93 29.38 12.10
C GLU A 45 -5.26 30.08 12.42
N LEU A 46 -6.36 29.33 12.42
CA LEU A 46 -7.70 29.85 12.73
C LEU A 46 -7.94 30.08 14.22
N ASP A 47 -7.19 29.39 15.09
CA ASP A 47 -7.30 29.43 16.55
C ASP A 47 -8.77 29.35 17.05
N PRO A 48 -9.52 28.31 16.67
CA PRO A 48 -10.94 28.23 16.98
C PRO A 48 -11.16 28.00 18.48
N THR A 49 -12.12 28.70 19.06
CA THR A 49 -12.64 28.38 20.40
C THR A 49 -13.84 27.44 20.27
N LEU A 50 -13.84 26.33 20.99
CA LEU A 50 -14.92 25.34 20.96
C LEU A 50 -15.80 25.47 22.20
N ALA A 51 -17.04 25.95 22.04
CA ALA A 51 -17.94 26.22 23.16
C ALA A 51 -18.21 24.99 24.05
N THR A 52 -18.28 23.78 23.48
CA THR A 52 -18.42 22.52 24.23
C THR A 52 -17.25 22.23 25.16
N TYR A 53 -16.09 22.84 24.91
CA TYR A 53 -14.84 22.63 25.63
C TYR A 53 -14.40 23.91 26.36
N ALA A 54 -15.32 24.81 26.70
CA ALA A 54 -14.98 26.12 27.25
C ALA A 54 -14.19 26.09 28.57
N SER A 55 -14.24 24.97 29.31
CA SER A 55 -13.48 24.73 30.55
C SER A 55 -12.16 23.99 30.34
N TYR A 56 -11.82 23.63 29.09
CA TYR A 56 -10.56 22.98 28.75
C TYR A 56 -9.48 24.04 28.53
N ASP A 57 -8.35 23.91 29.21
CA ASP A 57 -7.27 24.91 29.18
C ASP A 57 -6.25 24.67 28.06
N GLY A 58 -6.35 23.55 27.34
CA GLY A 58 -5.43 23.19 26.27
C GLY A 58 -5.83 23.73 24.90
N SER A 59 -5.12 23.26 23.87
CA SER A 59 -5.30 23.74 22.49
C SER A 59 -6.65 23.29 21.90
N HIS A 60 -7.59 24.22 21.77
CA HIS A 60 -8.85 23.98 21.08
C HIS A 60 -8.65 23.72 19.57
N ALA A 61 -7.61 24.33 18.98
CA ALA A 61 -7.21 24.11 17.60
C ALA A 61 -6.83 22.64 17.36
N ASP A 62 -5.97 22.06 18.21
CA ASP A 62 -5.55 20.66 18.09
C ASP A 62 -6.70 19.70 18.38
N LEU A 63 -7.60 20.06 19.31
CA LEU A 63 -8.80 19.29 19.62
C LEU A 63 -9.75 19.24 18.41
N ALA A 64 -10.00 20.38 17.77
CA ALA A 64 -10.79 20.48 16.54
C ALA A 64 -10.16 19.66 15.39
N ALA A 65 -8.86 19.83 15.17
CA ALA A 65 -8.12 19.11 14.14
C ALA A 65 -8.15 17.60 14.38
N GLY A 66 -7.92 17.16 15.62
CA GLY A 66 -7.95 15.75 16.01
C GLY A 66 -9.29 15.09 15.69
N PHE A 67 -10.42 15.75 15.95
CA PHE A 67 -11.74 15.22 15.61
C PHE A 67 -11.93 14.99 14.11
N VAL A 68 -11.54 15.97 13.29
CA VAL A 68 -11.64 15.85 11.83
C VAL A 68 -10.70 14.77 11.33
N GLN A 69 -9.44 14.82 11.76
CA GLN A 69 -8.40 13.92 11.30
C GLN A 69 -8.66 12.46 11.71
N ASN A 70 -9.24 12.21 12.88
CA ASN A 70 -9.60 10.85 13.29
C ASN A 70 -10.56 10.18 12.30
N ARG A 71 -11.54 10.93 11.77
CA ARG A 71 -12.47 10.41 10.76
C ARG A 71 -11.77 10.12 9.44
N VAL A 72 -10.80 10.96 9.06
CA VAL A 72 -9.95 10.74 7.87
C VAL A 72 -9.12 9.47 8.04
N PHE A 73 -8.52 9.24 9.22
CA PHE A 73 -7.77 8.03 9.50
C PHE A 73 -8.64 6.76 9.46
N LEU A 74 -9.83 6.79 10.05
CA LEU A 74 -10.77 5.66 9.97
C LEU A 74 -11.18 5.33 8.52
N ALA A 75 -11.42 6.36 7.70
CA ALA A 75 -11.70 6.16 6.28
C ALA A 75 -10.48 5.59 5.53
N ALA A 76 -9.29 6.11 5.81
CA ALA A 76 -8.05 5.61 5.23
C ALA A 76 -7.79 4.14 5.61
N ASP A 77 -8.07 3.76 6.86
CA ASP A 77 -7.95 2.38 7.34
C ASP A 77 -8.88 1.41 6.61
N ALA A 78 -10.13 1.82 6.38
CA ALA A 78 -11.07 1.02 5.59
C ALA A 78 -10.59 0.81 4.15
N VAL A 79 -10.09 1.87 3.50
CA VAL A 79 -9.54 1.80 2.14
C VAL A 79 -8.28 0.94 2.11
N GLN A 80 -7.38 1.15 3.07
CA GLN A 80 -6.16 0.38 3.25
C GLN A 80 -6.46 -1.12 3.42
N PHE A 81 -7.41 -1.48 4.28
CA PHE A 81 -7.81 -2.87 4.48
C PHE A 81 -8.37 -3.50 3.20
N ALA A 82 -9.28 -2.81 2.51
CA ALA A 82 -9.87 -3.29 1.27
C ALA A 82 -8.81 -3.46 0.16
N ALA A 83 -7.90 -2.50 0.03
CA ALA A 83 -6.84 -2.54 -0.96
C ALA A 83 -5.78 -3.62 -0.66
N ALA A 84 -5.43 -3.81 0.62
CA ALA A 84 -4.54 -4.89 1.05
C ALA A 84 -5.15 -6.27 0.75
N ALA A 85 -6.44 -6.47 1.05
CA ALA A 85 -7.14 -7.71 0.74
C ALA A 85 -7.20 -8.00 -0.77
N LEU A 86 -7.54 -6.99 -1.59
CA LEU A 86 -7.55 -7.14 -3.04
C LEU A 86 -6.15 -7.44 -3.61
N THR A 87 -5.12 -6.81 -3.05
CA THR A 87 -3.71 -7.06 -3.41
C THR A 87 -3.31 -8.50 -3.08
N LEU A 88 -3.71 -9.01 -1.91
CA LEU A 88 -3.48 -10.41 -1.51
C LEU A 88 -4.17 -11.40 -2.46
N ILE A 89 -5.46 -11.19 -2.74
CA ILE A 89 -6.26 -12.06 -3.62
C ILE A 89 -5.65 -12.11 -5.02
N THR A 90 -5.33 -10.95 -5.59
CA THR A 90 -4.74 -10.86 -6.93
C THR A 90 -3.33 -11.46 -6.98
N LEU A 91 -2.52 -11.31 -5.93
CA LEU A 91 -1.20 -11.95 -5.84
C LEU A 91 -1.32 -13.48 -5.80
N ILE A 92 -2.20 -14.02 -4.97
CA ILE A 92 -2.48 -15.46 -4.89
C ILE A 92 -2.94 -15.97 -6.27
N ALA A 93 -3.88 -15.27 -6.92
CA ALA A 93 -4.33 -15.62 -8.26
C ALA A 93 -3.18 -15.63 -9.28
N ARG A 94 -2.24 -14.67 -9.23
CA ARG A 94 -1.06 -14.67 -10.10
C ARG A 94 -0.14 -15.85 -9.84
N ILE A 95 0.08 -16.22 -8.58
CA ILE A 95 0.88 -17.40 -8.21
C ILE A 95 0.23 -18.66 -8.79
N LEU A 96 -1.08 -18.84 -8.61
CA LEU A 96 -1.83 -19.98 -9.16
C LEU A 96 -1.83 -20.01 -10.70
N MET A 97 -1.72 -18.85 -11.36
CA MET A 97 -1.57 -18.72 -12.81
C MET A 97 -0.11 -18.84 -13.30
N GLY A 98 0.83 -19.28 -12.46
CA GLY A 98 2.20 -19.57 -12.85
C GLY A 98 3.16 -18.36 -12.79
N LEU A 99 2.98 -17.46 -11.82
CA LEU A 99 3.97 -16.41 -11.55
C LEU A 99 5.35 -17.06 -11.27
N PRO A 100 6.44 -16.63 -11.96
CA PRO A 100 7.74 -17.29 -11.85
C PRO A 100 8.46 -16.93 -10.54
N LEU A 101 8.26 -17.74 -9.50
CA LEU A 101 8.74 -17.51 -8.13
C LEU A 101 10.27 -17.37 -7.99
N ARG A 102 11.04 -17.95 -8.93
CA ARG A 102 12.52 -17.87 -8.90
C ARG A 102 13.07 -16.53 -9.38
N ARG A 103 12.23 -15.63 -9.90
CA ARG A 103 12.66 -14.28 -10.29
C ARG A 103 12.85 -13.42 -9.05
N TRP A 104 14.00 -12.75 -8.97
CA TRP A 104 14.32 -11.84 -7.85
C TRP A 104 13.24 -10.77 -7.62
N SER A 105 12.65 -10.23 -8.68
CA SER A 105 11.56 -9.24 -8.59
C SER A 105 10.31 -9.82 -7.91
N THR A 106 10.02 -11.11 -8.11
CA THR A 106 8.93 -11.80 -7.40
C THR A 106 9.29 -12.00 -5.93
N GLY A 107 10.54 -12.39 -5.63
CA GLY A 107 11.03 -12.48 -4.26
C GLY A 107 10.89 -11.16 -3.49
N LEU A 108 11.33 -10.04 -4.08
CA LEU A 108 11.17 -8.71 -3.48
C LEU A 108 9.71 -8.31 -3.32
N ARG A 109 8.87 -8.54 -4.34
CA ARG A 109 7.42 -8.29 -4.27
C ARG A 109 6.79 -9.02 -3.10
N LEU A 110 7.11 -10.30 -2.90
CA LEU A 110 6.58 -11.10 -1.78
C LEU A 110 7.10 -10.62 -0.43
N ALA A 111 8.40 -10.30 -0.33
CA ALA A 111 9.02 -9.85 0.91
C ALA A 111 8.44 -8.50 1.38
N PHE A 112 8.40 -7.50 0.51
CA PHE A 112 7.86 -6.18 0.85
C PHE A 112 6.35 -6.20 1.05
N PHE A 113 5.61 -7.00 0.29
CA PHE A 113 4.18 -7.18 0.53
C PHE A 113 3.91 -7.85 1.88
N GLY A 114 4.68 -8.89 2.23
CA GLY A 114 4.59 -9.54 3.53
C GLY A 114 4.91 -8.59 4.68
N LEU A 115 5.94 -7.74 4.53
CA LEU A 115 6.24 -6.68 5.48
C LEU A 115 5.09 -5.67 5.63
N ALA A 116 4.55 -5.17 4.50
CA ALA A 116 3.42 -4.25 4.50
C ALA A 116 2.19 -4.87 5.20
N LEU A 117 1.91 -6.15 4.93
CA LEU A 117 0.80 -6.88 5.54
C LEU A 117 1.00 -7.06 7.05
N GLY A 118 2.23 -7.36 7.50
CA GLY A 118 2.57 -7.44 8.92
C GLY A 118 2.39 -6.10 9.63
N LEU A 119 2.88 -5.01 9.03
CA LEU A 119 2.77 -3.66 9.60
C LEU A 119 1.33 -3.16 9.66
N VAL A 120 0.53 -3.36 8.61
CA VAL A 120 -0.89 -2.98 8.64
C VAL A 120 -1.69 -3.81 9.63
N SER A 121 -1.34 -5.09 9.81
CA SER A 121 -1.96 -5.94 10.83
C SER A 121 -1.63 -5.44 12.23
N TYR A 122 -0.37 -5.08 12.49
CA TYR A 122 0.04 -4.46 13.75
C TYR A 122 -0.69 -3.13 13.99
N TRP A 123 -0.78 -2.27 12.98
CA TRP A 123 -1.52 -1.02 13.04
C TRP A 123 -3.00 -1.24 13.40
N LEU A 124 -3.73 -2.03 12.62
CA LEU A 124 -5.18 -2.18 12.78
C LEU A 124 -5.58 -2.94 14.05
N MET A 125 -4.76 -3.89 14.50
CA MET A 125 -5.12 -4.79 15.60
C MET A 125 -4.52 -4.40 16.95
N VAL A 126 -3.47 -3.58 16.97
CA VAL A 126 -2.77 -3.21 18.20
C VAL A 126 -2.75 -1.71 18.37
N LEU A 127 -2.03 -1.00 17.51
CA LEU A 127 -1.71 0.40 17.74
C LEU A 127 -2.90 1.35 17.54
N GLY A 128 -3.65 1.16 16.44
CA GLY A 128 -4.85 1.94 16.14
C GLY A 128 -5.92 1.87 17.24
N PRO A 129 -6.32 0.67 17.70
CA PRO A 129 -7.27 0.52 18.82
C PRO A 129 -6.80 1.17 20.13
N GLN A 130 -5.51 1.07 20.46
CA GLN A 130 -4.93 1.71 21.66
C GLN A 130 -5.05 3.23 21.57
N MET A 131 -4.54 3.82 20.48
CA MET A 131 -4.63 5.27 20.25
C MET A 131 -6.08 5.77 20.19
N GLN A 132 -6.98 4.99 19.60
CA GLN A 132 -8.40 5.33 19.53
C GLN A 132 -9.04 5.39 20.92
N THR A 133 -8.64 4.50 21.83
CA THR A 133 -9.09 4.52 23.23
C THR A 133 -8.58 5.78 23.93
N GLU A 134 -7.28 6.06 23.82
CA GLU A 134 -6.62 7.20 24.46
C GLU A 134 -7.18 8.54 23.99
N ILE A 135 -7.36 8.72 22.68
CA ILE A 135 -7.90 9.97 22.13
C ILE A 135 -9.37 10.20 22.55
N THR A 136 -10.16 9.14 22.66
CA THR A 136 -11.55 9.26 23.15
C THR A 136 -11.61 9.60 24.63
N ALA A 137 -10.70 9.04 25.45
CA ALA A 137 -10.56 9.40 26.85
C ALA A 137 -10.14 10.86 27.01
N TYR A 138 -9.19 11.33 26.19
CA TYR A 138 -8.80 12.73 26.12
C TYR A 138 -9.98 13.64 25.80
N TRP A 139 -10.75 13.36 24.75
CA TRP A 139 -11.91 14.18 24.38
C TRP A 139 -13.00 14.18 25.44
N ALA A 140 -13.23 13.05 26.12
CA ALA A 140 -14.21 12.96 27.20
C ALA A 140 -13.80 13.83 28.40
N ALA A 141 -12.55 13.71 28.86
CA ALA A 141 -12.02 14.52 29.96
C ALA A 141 -12.00 16.02 29.62
N ALA A 142 -11.59 16.38 28.40
CA ALA A 142 -11.59 17.76 27.93
C ALA A 142 -13.01 18.34 27.90
N ALA A 143 -14.01 17.57 27.45
CA ALA A 143 -15.41 18.02 27.45
C ALA A 143 -15.96 18.22 28.87
N ALA A 144 -15.45 17.48 29.86
CA ALA A 144 -15.81 17.61 31.26
C ALA A 144 -15.04 18.74 32.00
N GLY A 145 -14.05 19.37 31.35
CA GLY A 145 -13.15 20.33 32.02
C GLY A 145 -12.15 19.69 32.98
N GLU A 146 -11.94 18.37 32.89
CA GLU A 146 -11.00 17.63 33.74
C GLU A 146 -9.57 17.73 33.17
N ASN A 147 -8.96 18.91 33.27
CA ASN A 147 -7.69 19.24 32.61
C ASN A 147 -6.53 18.27 32.93
N ASP A 148 -6.39 17.82 34.18
CA ASP A 148 -5.35 16.86 34.58
C ASP A 148 -5.56 15.48 33.93
N ALA A 149 -6.81 15.02 33.87
CA ALA A 149 -7.16 13.75 33.23
C ALA A 149 -6.98 13.83 31.70
N ALA A 150 -7.37 14.96 31.10
CA ALA A 150 -7.16 15.22 29.68
C ALA A 150 -5.66 15.24 29.34
N ALA A 151 -4.83 15.89 30.16
CA ALA A 151 -3.38 15.91 29.96
C ALA A 151 -2.76 14.52 30.06
N THR A 152 -3.21 13.70 31.02
CA THR A 152 -2.76 12.31 31.17
C THR A 152 -3.12 11.45 29.96
N ALA A 153 -4.37 11.53 29.48
CA ALA A 153 -4.81 10.79 28.31
C ALA A 153 -4.10 11.24 27.02
N LEU A 154 -3.84 12.55 26.86
CA LEU A 154 -3.08 13.09 25.74
C LEU A 154 -1.62 12.61 25.77
N ALA A 155 -1.00 12.55 26.94
CA ALA A 155 0.37 12.04 27.09
C ALA A 155 0.47 10.56 26.66
N ALA A 156 -0.51 9.72 27.04
CA ALA A 156 -0.58 8.33 26.59
C ALA A 156 -0.75 8.22 25.07
N PHE A 157 -1.60 9.06 24.47
CA PHE A 157 -1.76 9.14 23.02
C PHE A 157 -0.45 9.52 22.31
N GLU A 158 0.28 10.52 22.81
CA GLU A 158 1.55 10.97 22.23
C GLU A 158 2.66 9.91 22.33
N GLU A 159 2.65 9.06 23.37
CA GLU A 159 3.58 7.93 23.49
C GLU A 159 3.42 6.95 22.31
N HIS A 160 2.19 6.72 21.84
CA HIS A 160 1.90 5.87 20.68
C HIS A 160 1.98 6.60 19.33
N HIS A 161 1.99 7.92 19.32
CA HIS A 161 1.97 8.73 18.09
C HIS A 161 3.26 8.59 17.25
N GLU A 162 4.44 8.59 17.87
CA GLU A 162 5.71 8.38 17.14
C GLU A 162 5.82 6.95 16.55
N PRO A 163 5.52 5.87 17.30
CA PRO A 163 5.37 4.54 16.74
C PRO A 163 4.38 4.48 15.58
N ALA A 164 3.23 5.16 15.68
CA ALA A 164 2.21 5.18 14.64
C ALA A 164 2.70 5.85 13.36
N ARG A 165 3.32 7.02 13.50
CA ARG A 165 3.96 7.73 12.38
C ARG A 165 5.01 6.84 11.69
N SER A 166 5.84 6.16 12.48
CA SER A 166 6.88 5.26 11.96
C SER A 166 6.28 4.05 11.24
N ALA A 167 5.23 3.44 11.80
CA ALA A 167 4.52 2.32 11.20
C ALA A 167 3.86 2.70 9.87
N LEU A 168 3.11 3.81 9.82
CA LEU A 168 2.48 4.30 8.59
C LEU A 168 3.52 4.68 7.52
N GLY A 169 4.63 5.30 7.92
CA GLY A 169 5.74 5.58 7.01
C GLY A 169 6.37 4.29 6.44
N ALA A 170 6.60 3.28 7.29
CA ALA A 170 7.12 1.99 6.87
C ALA A 170 6.14 1.23 5.96
N ILE A 171 4.82 1.30 6.21
CA ILE A 171 3.78 0.77 5.32
C ILE A 171 3.89 1.45 3.95
N ALA A 172 3.94 2.78 3.88
CA ALA A 172 4.03 3.51 2.62
C ALA A 172 5.29 3.11 1.82
N LEU A 173 6.44 2.98 2.48
CA LEU A 173 7.68 2.52 1.84
C LEU A 173 7.58 1.08 1.34
N ALA A 174 7.03 0.16 2.14
CA ALA A 174 6.88 -1.24 1.77
C ALA A 174 5.88 -1.42 0.60
N VAL A 175 4.77 -0.70 0.60
CA VAL A 175 3.81 -0.70 -0.52
C VAL A 175 4.44 -0.10 -1.77
N THR A 176 5.20 0.98 -1.66
CA THR A 176 5.94 1.58 -2.78
C THR A 176 6.95 0.59 -3.38
N ALA A 177 7.75 -0.08 -2.54
CA ALA A 177 8.71 -1.09 -2.98
C ALA A 177 8.01 -2.28 -3.67
N THR A 178 6.87 -2.71 -3.13
CA THR A 178 6.02 -3.76 -3.73
C THR A 178 5.49 -3.34 -5.10
N LEU A 179 4.98 -2.11 -5.21
CA LEU A 179 4.48 -1.52 -6.45
C LEU A 179 5.57 -1.40 -7.51
N GLY A 180 6.76 -0.94 -7.13
CA GLY A 180 7.92 -0.85 -8.00
C GLY A 180 8.36 -2.23 -8.51
N ALA A 181 8.45 -3.22 -7.63
CA ALA A 181 8.81 -4.60 -8.00
C ALA A 181 7.76 -5.24 -8.93
N ALA A 182 6.47 -5.01 -8.67
CA ALA A 182 5.37 -5.48 -9.50
C ALA A 182 5.37 -4.80 -10.88
N GLY A 183 5.49 -3.48 -10.94
CA GLY A 183 5.54 -2.71 -12.18
C GLY A 183 6.74 -3.07 -13.06
N PHE A 184 7.92 -3.26 -12.44
CA PHE A 184 9.10 -3.76 -13.15
C PHE A 184 8.86 -5.16 -13.72
N SER A 185 8.25 -6.06 -12.95
CA SER A 185 7.95 -7.42 -13.44
C SER A 185 6.89 -7.45 -14.55
N ALA A 186 5.98 -6.48 -14.59
CA ALA A 186 4.94 -6.37 -15.61
C ALA A 186 5.48 -5.84 -16.96
N THR A 187 6.57 -5.07 -16.93
CA THR A 187 7.18 -4.43 -18.10
C THR A 187 8.42 -5.15 -18.62
N ALA A 188 9.11 -5.92 -17.77
CA ALA A 188 10.23 -6.76 -18.20
C ALA A 188 9.72 -7.84 -19.17
N GLY A 189 10.10 -7.74 -20.45
CA GLY A 189 9.75 -8.71 -21.48
C GLY A 189 10.23 -10.14 -21.17
N PRO A 190 9.82 -11.15 -21.96
CA PRO A 190 10.26 -12.53 -21.77
C PRO A 190 11.79 -12.61 -21.76
N ARG A 191 12.38 -13.25 -20.74
CA ARG A 191 13.84 -13.47 -20.72
C ARG A 191 14.22 -14.38 -21.89
N VAL A 192 15.43 -14.20 -22.40
CA VAL A 192 16.01 -15.04 -23.47
C VAL A 192 16.01 -16.52 -23.08
N GLU A 193 16.13 -16.85 -21.79
CA GLU A 193 16.03 -18.22 -21.25
C GLU A 193 14.62 -18.83 -21.32
N ASP A 194 13.57 -18.01 -21.33
CA ASP A 194 12.19 -18.46 -21.51
C ASP A 194 11.83 -18.59 -23.01
N ARG A 195 12.75 -18.21 -23.90
CA ARG A 195 12.58 -18.45 -25.34
C ARG A 195 12.76 -19.95 -25.56
N PRO A 196 11.79 -20.64 -26.20
CA PRO A 196 12.01 -22.05 -26.55
C PRO A 196 13.34 -22.16 -27.28
N PRO A 197 14.13 -23.23 -27.04
CA PRO A 197 15.39 -23.43 -27.72
C PRO A 197 15.13 -23.18 -29.20
N ARG A 198 15.85 -22.20 -29.76
CA ARG A 198 15.76 -21.87 -31.18
C ARG A 198 15.91 -23.22 -31.87
N PRO A 199 14.95 -23.69 -32.69
CA PRO A 199 15.07 -24.99 -33.33
C PRO A 199 16.45 -25.00 -33.97
N GLU A 200 17.32 -25.85 -33.42
CA GLU A 200 18.73 -25.83 -33.74
C GLU A 200 18.87 -25.97 -35.25
N ALA A 201 19.97 -25.43 -35.76
CA ALA A 201 20.36 -25.34 -37.16
C ALA A 201 20.49 -26.70 -37.91
N ASN A 202 19.77 -27.73 -37.48
CA ASN A 202 19.49 -28.97 -38.19
C ASN A 202 18.21 -28.89 -39.05
N ALA A 203 17.64 -27.70 -39.28
CA ALA A 203 16.86 -27.53 -40.49
C ALA A 203 17.82 -27.84 -41.66
N PRO A 204 17.51 -28.85 -42.52
CA PRO A 204 18.38 -29.19 -43.64
C PRO A 204 18.68 -27.90 -44.38
N SER A 205 19.98 -27.62 -44.61
CA SER A 205 20.44 -26.51 -45.45
C SER A 205 19.48 -26.42 -46.61
N LEU A 206 18.71 -25.33 -46.72
CA LEU A 206 17.83 -25.11 -47.87
C LEU A 206 18.69 -25.39 -49.10
N GLU A 207 18.39 -26.49 -49.81
CA GLU A 207 19.16 -26.89 -50.97
C GLU A 207 19.24 -25.67 -51.88
N THR A 208 20.46 -25.21 -52.16
CA THR A 208 20.66 -24.13 -53.11
C THR A 208 19.99 -24.56 -54.41
N PRO A 209 18.99 -23.82 -54.92
CA PRO A 209 18.24 -24.23 -56.10
C PRO A 209 19.23 -24.50 -57.24
N ARG A 210 19.19 -25.71 -57.80
CA ARG A 210 20.09 -26.23 -58.85
C ARG A 210 20.10 -25.40 -60.16
N LEU A 211 19.35 -24.31 -60.24
CA LEU A 211 19.28 -23.43 -61.40
C LEU A 211 20.59 -22.65 -61.68
N ALA A 212 21.60 -22.74 -60.81
CA ALA A 212 22.91 -22.12 -61.02
C ALA A 212 23.99 -23.04 -61.65
N ARG A 213 23.70 -24.34 -61.90
CA ARG A 213 24.63 -25.20 -62.68
C ARG A 213 24.25 -25.13 -64.15
N GLY A 214 24.87 -24.19 -64.85
CA GLY A 214 24.73 -24.01 -66.29
C GLY A 214 25.04 -25.28 -67.07
N ALA A 215 24.24 -25.51 -68.11
CA ALA A 215 24.55 -26.44 -69.19
C ALA A 215 25.85 -25.99 -69.88
N ARG A 216 26.84 -26.86 -69.90
CA ARG A 216 27.94 -26.85 -70.86
C ARG A 216 27.92 -28.17 -71.61
#